data_AF-A0A1X1N7P7-F1
#
_entry.id   AF-A0A1X1N7P7-F1
#
_cell.length_a   1.000
_cell.length_b   1.000
_cell.length_c   1.000
_cell.angle_alpha   90.00
_cell.angle_beta   90.00
_cell.angle_gamma   90.00
#
_symmetry.space_group_name_H-M   'P 1'
#
loop_
_entity.id
_entity.type
_entity.pdbx_description
1 polymer ?
#
loop_
_entity_poly.entity_id
_entity_poly.type
_entity_poly.pdbx_seq_one_letter_code
_entity_poly.pdbx_strand_id
1 'polypeptide(L)'
;MSRTPGIALEDVRHRAATDPRRTAVSAVRLLDDPHEHVRHAAAGHPRLPATQLVRLLRDTDTALAAARHPGLPVPIMEHMLQ
;
A
#
# COMPACT_ATOMS: atom_id res chain seq x y z
N MET A 1 23.90 -23.25 -2.05
CA MET A 1 22.65 -22.52 -1.71
C MET A 1 22.81 -21.05 -2.08
N SER A 2 22.44 -20.68 -3.31
CA SER A 2 22.47 -19.29 -3.74
C SER A 2 21.08 -18.69 -3.48
N ARG A 3 20.89 -17.98 -2.36
CA ARG A 3 19.75 -17.08 -2.23
C ARG A 3 19.97 -15.95 -3.22
N THR A 4 19.13 -15.89 -4.24
CA THR A 4 19.07 -14.74 -5.15
C THR A 4 18.82 -13.47 -4.33
N PRO A 5 19.69 -12.46 -4.41
CA PRO A 5 19.62 -11.28 -3.55
C PRO A 5 18.32 -10.46 -3.74
N GLY A 6 17.65 -10.58 -4.90
CA GLY A 6 16.38 -9.92 -5.18
C GLY A 6 15.22 -10.38 -4.29
N ILE A 7 15.09 -11.69 -4.07
CA ILE A 7 14.00 -12.28 -3.26
C ILE A 7 14.15 -11.88 -1.78
N ALA A 8 15.39 -11.80 -1.27
CA ALA A 8 15.63 -11.38 0.09
C ALA A 8 15.28 -9.89 0.32
N LEU A 9 15.48 -9.04 -0.68
CA LEU A 9 15.14 -7.61 -0.59
C LEU A 9 13.63 -7.37 -0.73
N GLU A 10 12.96 -8.14 -1.57
CA GLU A 10 11.50 -8.22 -1.66
C GLU A 10 10.85 -8.56 -0.30
N ASP A 11 11.28 -9.65 0.33
CA ASP A 11 10.79 -10.08 1.66
C ASP A 11 10.96 -8.99 2.73
N VAL A 12 12.11 -8.30 2.71
CA VAL A 12 12.38 -7.19 3.65
C VAL A 12 11.45 -6.01 3.40
N ARG A 13 11.19 -5.66 2.14
CA ARG A 13 10.28 -4.56 1.78
C ARG A 13 8.83 -4.89 2.10
N HIS A 14 8.39 -6.11 1.83
CA HIS A 14 7.07 -6.58 2.24
C HIS A 14 6.89 -6.49 3.76
N ARG A 15 7.86 -7.01 4.54
CA ARG A 15 7.83 -6.90 6.01
C ARG A 15 7.79 -5.45 6.49
N ALA A 16 8.55 -4.57 5.84
CA ALA A 16 8.55 -3.15 6.16
C ALA A 16 7.19 -2.48 5.86
N ALA A 17 6.51 -2.90 4.79
CA ALA A 17 5.17 -2.43 4.43
C ALA A 17 4.09 -2.89 5.42
N THR A 18 4.25 -4.07 6.02
CA THR A 18 3.30 -4.62 7.00
C THR A 18 3.58 -4.21 8.45
N ASP A 19 4.69 -3.52 8.73
CA ASP A 19 5.11 -3.18 10.09
C ASP A 19 4.38 -1.92 10.59
N PRO A 20 3.41 -2.03 11.53
CA PRO A 20 2.62 -0.90 12.01
C PRO A 20 3.44 0.12 12.81
N ARG A 21 4.65 -0.25 13.27
CA ARG A 21 5.55 0.66 13.98
C ARG A 21 6.25 1.62 13.02
N ARG A 22 6.27 1.34 11.72
CA ARG A 22 6.87 2.21 10.72
C ARG A 22 6.04 3.47 10.47
N THR A 23 6.74 4.44 9.88
CA THR A 23 6.15 5.74 9.54
C THR A 23 5.34 5.64 8.25
N ALA A 24 4.30 6.47 8.15
CA ALA A 24 3.53 6.62 6.92
C ALA A 24 4.40 6.93 5.70
N VAL A 25 5.47 7.72 5.89
CA VAL A 25 6.42 8.10 4.83
C VAL A 25 7.10 6.88 4.21
N SER A 26 7.46 5.88 5.02
CA SER A 26 8.05 4.63 4.52
C SER A 26 7.05 3.83 3.69
N ALA A 27 5.79 3.72 4.13
CA ALA A 27 4.74 3.03 3.38
C ALA A 27 4.44 3.72 2.04
N VAL A 28 4.37 5.07 2.03
CA VAL A 28 4.15 5.83 0.79
C VAL A 28 5.23 5.55 -0.25
N ARG A 29 6.51 5.44 0.15
CA ARG A 29 7.61 5.09 -0.77
C ARG A 29 7.47 3.68 -1.37
N LEU A 30 6.82 2.77 -0.67
CA LEU A 30 6.61 1.38 -1.11
C LEU A 30 5.38 1.22 -2.01
N LEU A 31 4.56 2.27 -2.17
CA LEU A 31 3.44 2.27 -3.13
C LEU A 31 3.92 2.20 -4.58
N ASP A 32 5.14 2.66 -4.86
CA ASP A 32 5.74 2.62 -6.19
C ASP A 32 6.75 1.45 -6.33
N ASP A 33 6.66 0.42 -5.47
CA ASP A 33 7.54 -0.75 -5.54
C ASP A 33 7.27 -1.56 -6.84
N PRO A 34 8.32 -2.09 -7.50
CA PRO A 34 8.14 -2.92 -8.69
C PRO A 34 7.29 -4.18 -8.45
N HIS A 35 7.22 -4.69 -7.21
CA HIS A 35 6.48 -5.92 -6.92
C HIS A 35 5.09 -5.60 -6.37
N GLU A 36 4.07 -6.20 -7.00
CA GLU A 36 2.65 -5.98 -6.66
C GLU A 36 2.33 -6.27 -5.20
N HIS A 37 2.88 -7.35 -4.62
CA HIS A 37 2.58 -7.74 -3.25
C HIS A 37 3.15 -6.74 -2.22
N VAL A 38 4.28 -6.08 -2.54
CA VAL A 38 4.81 -4.98 -1.72
C VAL A 38 3.90 -3.76 -1.82
N ARG A 39 3.44 -3.41 -3.03
CA ARG A 39 2.48 -2.29 -3.22
C ARG A 39 1.17 -2.54 -2.47
N HIS A 40 0.63 -3.75 -2.55
CA HIS A 40 -0.58 -4.15 -1.81
C HIS A 40 -0.41 -4.06 -0.30
N ALA A 41 0.71 -4.56 0.23
CA ALA A 41 1.01 -4.45 1.65
C ALA A 41 1.11 -2.98 2.09
N ALA A 42 1.75 -2.14 1.27
CA ALA A 42 1.91 -0.72 1.54
C ALA A 42 0.56 0.03 1.49
N ALA A 43 -0.30 -0.28 0.51
CA ALA A 43 -1.64 0.29 0.38
C ALA A 43 -2.54 -0.05 1.58
N GLY A 44 -2.30 -1.18 2.25
CA GLY A 44 -3.00 -1.59 3.47
C GLY A 44 -2.47 -0.96 4.77
N HIS A 45 -1.41 -0.15 4.72
CA HIS A 45 -0.75 0.35 5.92
C HIS A 45 -1.65 1.36 6.66
N PRO A 46 -1.97 1.17 7.96
CA PRO A 46 -3.04 1.90 8.66
C PRO A 46 -2.82 3.42 8.77
N ARG A 47 -1.56 3.87 8.64
CA ARG A 47 -1.18 5.29 8.68
C ARG A 47 -1.08 5.94 7.28
N LEU A 48 -1.56 5.29 6.22
CA LEU A 48 -1.52 5.89 4.89
C LEU A 48 -2.37 7.16 4.84
N PRO A 49 -1.86 8.29 4.32
CA PRO A 49 -2.64 9.50 4.18
C PRO A 49 -3.83 9.30 3.23
N ALA A 50 -4.97 9.92 3.54
CA ALA A 50 -6.17 9.86 2.70
C ALA A 50 -5.91 10.30 1.24
N THR A 51 -5.06 11.31 1.03
CA THR A 51 -4.68 11.77 -0.31
C THR A 51 -4.00 10.68 -1.14
N GLN A 52 -3.22 9.80 -0.50
CA GLN A 52 -2.62 8.65 -1.18
C GLN A 52 -3.65 7.57 -1.45
N LEU A 53 -4.57 7.28 -0.52
CA LEU A 53 -5.67 6.34 -0.77
C LEU A 53 -6.50 6.76 -1.98
N VAL A 54 -6.85 8.04 -2.10
CA VAL A 54 -7.58 8.58 -3.26
C VAL A 54 -6.78 8.41 -4.57
N ARG A 55 -5.46 8.58 -4.53
CA ARG A 55 -4.59 8.31 -5.69
C ARG A 55 -4.65 6.83 -6.09
N LEU A 56 -4.54 5.92 -5.11
CA LEU A 56 -4.55 4.47 -5.33
C LEU A 56 -5.89 3.95 -5.86
N LEU A 57 -7.01 4.61 -5.56
CA LEU A 57 -8.31 4.26 -6.17
C LEU A 57 -8.33 4.34 -7.71
N ARG A 58 -7.37 5.05 -8.32
CA ARG A 58 -7.28 5.21 -9.78
C ARG A 58 -6.37 4.18 -10.45
N ASP A 59 -5.73 3.32 -9.68
CA ASP A 59 -4.78 2.31 -10.13
C ASP A 59 -5.40 0.93 -9.96
N THR A 60 -5.47 0.14 -11.03
CA THR A 60 -6.19 -1.15 -11.03
C THR A 60 -5.62 -2.16 -10.05
N ASP A 61 -4.32 -2.12 -9.80
CA ASP A 61 -3.66 -3.07 -8.90
C ASP A 61 -4.00 -2.72 -7.45
N THR A 62 -4.01 -1.43 -7.11
CA THR A 62 -4.12 -0.97 -5.72
C THR A 62 -5.53 -0.52 -5.31
N ALA A 63 -6.44 -0.32 -6.27
CA ALA A 63 -7.78 0.21 -6.02
C ALA A 63 -8.58 -0.63 -5.01
N LEU A 64 -8.51 -1.96 -5.09
CA LEU A 64 -9.22 -2.84 -4.14
C LEU A 64 -8.69 -2.69 -2.71
N ALA A 65 -7.37 -2.58 -2.55
CA ALA A 65 -6.75 -2.38 -1.24
C ALA A 65 -7.12 -1.01 -0.66
N ALA A 66 -7.09 0.03 -1.49
CA ALA A 66 -7.46 1.39 -1.09
C ALA A 66 -8.95 1.51 -0.73
N ALA A 67 -9.85 0.91 -1.50
CA ALA A 67 -11.29 0.91 -1.25
C ALA A 67 -11.67 0.25 0.09
N ARG A 68 -10.91 -0.78 0.50
CA ARG A 68 -11.11 -1.50 1.77
C ARG A 68 -10.39 -0.85 2.96
N HIS A 69 -9.62 0.21 2.72
CA HIS A 69 -8.77 0.80 3.75
C HIS A 69 -9.61 1.59 4.77
N PRO A 70 -9.45 1.36 6.09
CA PRO A 70 -10.25 2.01 7.13
C PRO A 70 -10.03 3.53 7.22
N GLY A 71 -8.90 4.01 6.72
CA GLY A 71 -8.57 5.43 6.62
C GLY A 71 -9.13 6.14 5.36
N LEU A 72 -9.88 5.45 4.49
CA LEU A 72 -10.49 6.09 3.34
C LEU A 72 -11.64 7.00 3.80
N PRO A 73 -11.68 8.30 3.40
CA PRO A 73 -12.74 9.19 3.86
C PRO A 73 -14.12 8.79 3.34
N VAL A 74 -15.14 8.87 4.21
CA VAL A 74 -16.55 8.56 3.87
C VAL A 74 -17.05 9.32 2.64
N PRO A 75 -16.79 10.63 2.44
CA PRO A 75 -17.24 11.34 1.24
C PRO A 75 -16.70 10.73 -0.06
N ILE A 76 -15.51 10.11 -0.02
CA ILE A 76 -14.95 9.41 -1.18
C ILE A 76 -15.69 8.10 -1.41
N MET A 77 -16.01 7.36 -0.34
CA MET A 77 -16.82 6.14 -0.45
C MET A 77 -18.21 6.42 -1.02
N GLU A 78 -18.86 7.50 -0.58
CA GLU A 78 -20.16 7.93 -1.12
C GLU A 78 -20.08 8.27 -2.60
N HIS A 79 -19.00 8.93 -3.04
CA HIS A 79 -18.78 9.23 -4.44
C HIS A 79 -18.58 7.98 -5.32
N MET A 80 -18.03 6.90 -4.75
CA MET A 80 -17.86 5.62 -5.47
C MET A 80 -19.17 4.86 -5.71
N LEU A 81 -20.25 5.23 -5.00
CA LEU A 81 -21.57 4.60 -5.10
C LEU A 81 -22.53 5.32 -6.07
N GLN A 82 -22.11 6.48 -6.61
CA GLN A 82 -22.86 7.30 -7.56
C GLN A 82 -22.52 6.92 -9.00
#